data_AF-A0A955KPT0-F1
#
_entry.id   AF-A0A955KPT0-F1
#
_cell.length_a   1.000
_cell.length_b   1.000
_cell.length_c   1.000
_cell.angle_alpha   90.00
_cell.angle_beta   90.00
_cell.angle_gamma   90.00
#
_symmetry.space_group_name_H-M   'P 1'
#
loop_
_entity.id
_entity.type
_entity.pdbx_description
1 polymer ?
#
loop_
_entity_poly.entity_id
_entity_poly.type
_entity_poly.pdbx_seq_one_letter_code
_entity_poly.pdbx_strand_id
1 'polypeptide(L)'
;MSNNENRVPIENFKKNLDEVFKILNKHKIKDIIFIGLTPVADELLNPMPWKPTHGYSNENVQKYDAVLKQTAQENNSTYIELYEKFMNSDNYKKLLSDGLHPNTEGHELVYNLILSKLNLLSLLD
;
A
#
# COMPACT_ATOMS: atom_id res chain seq x y z
N MET A 1 7.62 -23.94 -10.83
CA MET A 1 6.87 -23.61 -9.60
C MET A 1 7.40 -22.28 -9.07
N SER A 2 6.60 -21.49 -8.36
CA SER A 2 7.10 -20.29 -7.68
C SER A 2 8.09 -20.70 -6.59
N ASN A 3 9.24 -20.04 -6.49
CA ASN A 3 10.24 -20.32 -5.45
C ASN A 3 9.85 -19.71 -4.08
N ASN A 4 8.64 -19.14 -3.97
CA ASN A 4 8.13 -18.43 -2.80
C ASN A 4 9.00 -17.21 -2.39
N GLU A 5 9.81 -16.71 -3.31
CA GLU A 5 10.63 -15.53 -3.15
C GLU A 5 9.92 -14.30 -3.71
N ASN A 6 9.87 -13.23 -2.92
CA ASN A 6 9.38 -11.94 -3.39
C ASN A 6 10.39 -11.32 -4.37
N ARG A 7 9.91 -10.77 -5.49
CA ARG A 7 10.75 -10.11 -6.51
C ARG A 7 11.69 -9.06 -5.92
N VAL A 8 11.21 -8.31 -4.94
CA VAL A 8 12.01 -7.41 -4.12
C VAL A 8 11.98 -7.97 -2.71
N PRO A 9 13.09 -8.48 -2.15
CA PRO A 9 13.14 -8.90 -0.75
C PRO A 9 12.76 -7.75 0.19
N ILE A 10 12.12 -8.08 1.32
CA ILE A 10 11.58 -7.07 2.25
C ILE A 10 12.65 -6.11 2.79
N GLU A 11 13.86 -6.61 3.05
CA GLU A 11 15.01 -5.78 3.45
C GLU A 11 15.42 -4.78 2.36
N ASN A 12 15.37 -5.21 1.09
CA ASN A 12 15.64 -4.31 -0.03
C ASN A 12 14.51 -3.30 -0.22
N PHE A 13 13.26 -3.68 0.05
CA PHE A 13 12.13 -2.77 0.03
C PHE A 13 12.28 -1.67 1.10
N LYS A 14 12.62 -2.04 2.34
CA LYS A 14 12.94 -1.08 3.42
C LYS A 14 14.09 -0.15 3.02
N LYS A 15 15.21 -0.71 2.52
CA LYS A 15 16.35 0.08 2.05
C LYS A 15 15.96 1.06 0.94
N ASN A 16 15.10 0.65 0.00
CA ASN A 16 14.63 1.55 -1.05
C ASN A 16 13.79 2.71 -0.49
N LEU A 17 12.93 2.46 0.51
CA LEU A 17 12.19 3.52 1.19
C LEU A 17 13.12 4.49 1.93
N ASP A 18 14.16 3.97 2.58
CA ASP A 18 15.16 4.81 3.24
C ASP A 18 15.90 5.71 2.25
N GLU A 19 16.23 5.21 1.05
CA GLU A 19 16.81 6.03 -0.02
C GLU A 19 15.85 7.12 -0.51
N VAL A 20 14.55 6.83 -0.63
CA VAL A 20 13.54 7.85 -0.95
C VAL A 20 13.56 8.96 0.11
N PHE A 21 13.56 8.61 1.39
CA PHE A 21 13.62 9.60 2.47
C PHE A 21 14.92 10.40 2.50
N LYS A 22 16.06 9.77 2.20
CA LYS A 22 17.33 10.51 2.03
C LYS A 22 17.21 11.59 0.96
N ILE A 23 16.57 11.28 -0.18
CA ILE A 23 16.34 12.26 -1.25
C ILE A 23 15.40 13.36 -0.79
N LEU A 24 14.25 13.01 -0.19
CA LEU A 24 13.27 13.99 0.30
C LEU A 24 13.89 14.95 1.34
N ASN A 25 14.68 14.41 2.28
CA ASN A 25 15.38 15.19 3.30
C ASN A 25 16.45 16.10 2.68
N LYS A 26 17.21 15.62 1.69
CA LYS A 26 18.19 16.43 0.94
C LYS A 26 17.53 17.65 0.29
N HIS A 27 16.30 17.49 -0.19
CA HIS A 27 15.51 18.55 -0.80
C HIS A 27 14.62 19.32 0.21
N LYS A 28 14.74 19.05 1.51
CA LYS A 28 13.98 19.70 2.59
C LYS A 28 12.45 19.60 2.41
N ILE A 29 11.97 18.51 1.80
CA ILE A 29 10.54 18.21 1.71
C ILE A 29 10.07 17.72 3.08
N LYS A 30 8.99 18.32 3.61
CA LYS A 30 8.49 18.04 4.96
C LYS A 30 7.09 17.43 4.96
N ASP A 31 6.20 17.95 4.11
CA ASP A 31 4.81 17.54 4.07
C ASP A 31 4.64 16.32 3.17
N ILE A 32 4.92 15.15 3.76
CA ILE A 32 4.95 13.88 3.05
C ILE A 32 3.79 13.01 3.54
N ILE A 33 3.02 12.50 2.58
CA ILE A 33 1.93 11.56 2.81
C ILE A 33 2.25 10.26 2.07
N PHE A 34 2.37 9.17 2.82
CA PHE A 34 2.43 7.82 2.29
C PHE A 34 1.03 7.21 2.22
N ILE A 35 0.74 6.57 1.10
CA ILE A 35 -0.50 5.87 0.86
C ILE A 35 -0.20 4.37 1.00
N GLY A 36 -0.92 3.70 1.89
CA GLY A 36 -0.79 2.25 2.09
C GLY A 36 -1.17 1.43 0.87
N LEU A 37 -0.87 0.14 0.93
CA LEU A 37 -1.18 -0.85 -0.09
C LEU A 37 -2.65 -1.26 0.01
N THR A 38 -3.24 -1.62 -1.13
CA THR A 38 -4.58 -2.23 -1.20
C THR A 38 -4.50 -3.75 -1.02
N PRO A 39 -5.53 -4.40 -0.46
CA PRO A 39 -5.58 -5.86 -0.40
C PRO A 39 -5.75 -6.46 -1.80
N VAL A 40 -5.54 -7.78 -1.89
CA VAL A 40 -5.68 -8.55 -3.12
C VAL A 40 -6.70 -9.69 -2.94
N ALA A 41 -7.21 -10.23 -4.05
CA ALA A 41 -8.00 -11.46 -4.04
C ALA A 41 -7.06 -12.66 -4.23
N ASP A 42 -6.50 -13.19 -3.13
CA ASP A 42 -5.52 -14.30 -3.14
C ASP A 42 -5.96 -15.48 -4.01
N GLU A 43 -7.25 -15.85 -3.97
CA GLU A 43 -7.78 -16.97 -4.74
C GLU A 43 -7.75 -16.76 -6.26
N LEU A 44 -7.70 -15.51 -6.70
CA LEU A 44 -7.61 -15.14 -8.12
C LEU A 44 -6.17 -14.92 -8.57
N LEU A 45 -5.25 -14.68 -7.63
CA LEU A 45 -3.93 -14.13 -7.92
C LEU A 45 -2.77 -14.96 -7.35
N ASN A 46 -3.02 -16.05 -6.65
CA ASN A 46 -1.98 -16.93 -6.12
C ASN A 46 -2.23 -18.41 -6.50
N PRO A 47 -1.81 -18.85 -7.71
CA PRO A 47 -0.97 -18.12 -8.67
C PRO A 47 -1.77 -17.21 -9.62
N MET A 48 -1.09 -16.25 -10.25
CA MET A 48 -1.71 -15.38 -11.26
C MET A 48 -2.10 -16.16 -12.53
N PRO A 49 -3.30 -15.92 -13.12
CA PRO A 49 -3.78 -16.63 -14.30
C PRO A 49 -2.88 -16.47 -15.53
N TRP A 50 -2.31 -15.27 -15.71
CA TRP A 50 -1.47 -14.93 -16.87
C TRP A 50 0.02 -15.24 -16.68
N LYS A 51 0.44 -15.55 -15.45
CA LYS A 51 1.83 -15.91 -15.14
C LYS A 51 1.88 -16.85 -13.93
N PRO A 52 1.59 -18.15 -14.12
CA PRO A 52 1.42 -19.11 -13.02
C PRO A 52 2.67 -19.35 -12.15
N THR A 53 3.83 -18.83 -12.55
CA THR A 53 5.06 -18.84 -11.76
C THR A 53 5.14 -17.72 -10.74
N HIS A 54 4.15 -16.83 -10.68
CA HIS A 54 4.11 -15.65 -9.83
C HIS A 54 2.73 -15.54 -9.15
N GLY A 55 2.66 -14.77 -8.06
CA GLY A 55 1.41 -14.53 -7.35
C GLY A 55 1.44 -13.29 -6.47
N TYR A 56 0.27 -12.86 -6.03
CA TYR A 56 0.08 -11.86 -4.99
C TYR A 56 -0.67 -12.50 -3.82
N SER A 57 -0.29 -12.17 -2.59
CA SER A 57 -0.98 -12.64 -1.39
C SER A 57 -1.14 -11.52 -0.37
N ASN A 58 -2.27 -11.54 0.34
CA ASN A 58 -2.50 -10.60 1.44
C ASN A 58 -1.45 -10.72 2.55
N GLU A 59 -0.91 -11.93 2.79
CA GLU A 59 0.18 -12.14 3.74
C GLU A 59 1.41 -11.28 3.39
N ASN A 60 1.81 -11.25 2.11
CA ASN A 60 2.92 -10.39 1.69
C ASN A 60 2.50 -8.93 1.67
N VAL A 61 1.28 -8.59 1.22
CA VAL A 61 0.79 -7.20 1.24
C VAL A 61 0.91 -6.63 2.65
N GLN A 62 0.41 -7.31 3.68
CA GLN A 62 0.47 -6.86 5.07
C GLN A 62 1.91 -6.67 5.56
N LYS A 63 2.83 -7.59 5.24
CA LYS A 63 4.25 -7.47 5.63
C LYS A 63 4.90 -6.22 5.04
N TYR A 64 4.68 -5.93 3.76
CA TYR A 64 5.28 -4.78 3.09
C TYR A 64 4.58 -3.47 3.49
N ASP A 65 3.26 -3.52 3.72
CA ASP A 65 2.47 -2.39 4.22
C ASP A 65 2.94 -1.96 5.62
N ALA A 66 3.23 -2.93 6.50
CA ALA A 66 3.79 -2.66 7.83
C ALA A 66 5.16 -1.96 7.75
N VAL A 67 6.03 -2.39 6.83
CA VAL A 67 7.34 -1.72 6.60
C VAL A 67 7.14 -0.30 6.08
N LEU A 68 6.18 -0.09 5.17
CA LEU A 68 5.84 1.23 4.64
C LEU A 68 5.36 2.18 5.76
N LYS A 69 4.41 1.70 6.57
CA LYS A 69 3.87 2.41 7.73
C LYS A 69 4.94 2.75 8.76
N GLN A 70 5.76 1.77 9.15
CA GLN A 70 6.85 1.98 10.09
C GLN A 70 7.84 3.03 9.55
N THR A 71 8.22 2.94 8.28
CA THR A 71 9.17 3.89 7.69
C THR A 71 8.60 5.32 7.63
N ALA A 72 7.30 5.47 7.34
CA ALA A 72 6.64 6.75 7.40
C ALA A 72 6.67 7.33 8.83
N GLN A 73 6.38 6.51 9.84
CA GLN A 73 6.41 6.91 11.25
C GLN A 73 7.82 7.32 11.72
N GLU A 74 8.86 6.54 11.38
CA GLU A 74 10.27 6.83 11.70
C GLU A 74 10.72 8.19 11.14
N ASN A 75 10.14 8.62 10.01
CA ASN A 75 10.46 9.87 9.35
C ASN A 75 9.43 10.99 9.61
N ASN A 76 8.58 10.85 10.64
CA ASN A 76 7.54 11.83 11.00
C ASN A 76 6.61 12.20 9.83
N SER A 77 6.37 11.26 8.92
CA SER A 77 5.50 11.45 7.76
C SER A 77 4.12 10.87 8.01
N THR A 78 3.12 11.44 7.34
CA THR A 78 1.75 10.95 7.44
C THR A 78 1.62 9.61 6.69
N TYR A 79 0.90 8.66 7.29
CA TYR A 79 0.52 7.40 6.66
C TYR A 79 -1.00 7.30 6.52
N ILE A 80 -1.49 6.88 5.36
CA ILE A 80 -2.91 6.60 5.10
C ILE A 80 -3.11 5.07 5.04
N GLU A 81 -3.86 4.56 6.00
CA GLU A 81 -4.16 3.13 6.15
C GLU A 81 -5.17 2.66 5.09
N LEU A 82 -4.71 2.26 3.89
CA LEU A 82 -5.62 1.73 2.86
C LEU A 82 -6.01 0.29 3.11
N TYR A 83 -5.06 -0.58 3.47
CA TYR A 83 -5.28 -2.01 3.62
C TYR A 83 -6.45 -2.32 4.55
N GLU A 84 -6.37 -1.83 5.80
CA GLU A 84 -7.41 -2.01 6.81
C GLU A 84 -8.74 -1.39 6.39
N LYS A 85 -8.73 -0.25 5.68
CA LYS A 85 -9.97 0.40 5.24
C LYS A 85 -10.70 -0.40 4.17
N PHE A 86 -9.97 -1.02 3.24
CA PHE A 86 -10.56 -1.96 2.30
C PHE A 86 -11.05 -3.22 3.00
N MET A 87 -10.23 -3.83 3.85
CA MET A 87 -10.57 -5.09 4.55
C MET A 87 -11.80 -4.97 5.45
N ASN A 88 -12.07 -3.78 5.99
CA ASN A 88 -13.25 -3.50 6.81
C ASN A 88 -14.52 -3.17 5.99
N SER A 89 -14.48 -3.17 4.66
CA SER A 89 -15.68 -3.08 3.82
C SER A 89 -16.42 -4.44 3.78
N ASP A 90 -17.73 -4.41 3.52
CA ASP A 90 -18.56 -5.63 3.49
C ASP A 90 -18.00 -6.74 2.60
N ASN A 91 -17.40 -6.36 1.46
CA ASN A 91 -16.68 -7.26 0.59
C ASN A 91 -15.64 -6.49 -0.25
N TYR A 92 -14.42 -6.38 0.28
CA TYR A 92 -13.34 -5.63 -0.37
C TYR A 92 -13.03 -6.12 -1.79
N LYS A 93 -13.28 -7.40 -2.10
CA LYS A 93 -13.00 -7.97 -3.43
C LYS A 93 -13.89 -7.35 -4.50
N LYS A 94 -15.09 -6.88 -4.14
CA LYS A 94 -15.98 -6.13 -5.05
C LYS A 94 -15.44 -4.74 -5.38
N LEU A 95 -14.48 -4.23 -4.61
CA LEU A 95 -13.80 -2.97 -4.87
C LEU A 95 -12.61 -3.15 -5.83
N LEU A 96 -12.34 -4.37 -6.31
CA LEU A 96 -11.22 -4.69 -7.20
C LEU A 96 -11.76 -5.13 -8.58
N SER A 97 -11.16 -4.64 -9.67
CA SER A 97 -11.60 -4.97 -11.04
C SER A 97 -11.15 -6.35 -11.50
N ASP A 98 -9.95 -6.76 -11.08
CA ASP A 98 -9.28 -8.01 -11.49
C ASP A 98 -8.71 -8.79 -10.30
N GLY A 99 -9.12 -8.41 -9.09
CA GLY A 99 -8.58 -8.93 -7.83
C GLY A 99 -7.29 -8.25 -7.35
N LEU A 100 -6.70 -7.34 -8.14
CA LEU A 100 -5.49 -6.58 -7.77
C LEU A 100 -5.76 -5.08 -7.74
N HIS A 101 -6.29 -4.54 -8.83
CA HIS A 101 -6.47 -3.11 -9.02
C HIS A 101 -7.84 -2.67 -8.50
N PRO A 102 -7.94 -1.54 -7.77
CA PRO A 102 -9.22 -0.96 -7.43
C PRO A 102 -10.07 -0.67 -8.68
N ASN A 103 -11.37 -0.94 -8.60
CA ASN A 103 -12.34 -0.50 -9.61
C ASN A 103 -12.83 0.93 -9.29
N THR A 104 -13.88 1.40 -9.96
CA THR A 104 -14.46 2.74 -9.71
C THR A 104 -14.84 2.97 -8.25
N GLU A 105 -15.55 2.03 -7.61
CA GLU A 105 -15.95 2.13 -6.20
C GLU A 105 -14.73 2.05 -5.27
N GLY A 106 -13.75 1.19 -5.58
CA GLY A 106 -12.49 1.12 -4.85
C GLY A 106 -11.69 2.42 -4.94
N HIS A 107 -11.62 3.04 -6.11
CA HIS A 107 -10.98 4.34 -6.29
C HIS A 107 -11.73 5.46 -5.58
N GLU A 108 -13.06 5.41 -5.51
CA GLU A 108 -13.86 6.36 -4.73
C GLU A 108 -13.55 6.25 -3.23
N LEU A 109 -13.40 5.04 -2.69
CA LEU A 109 -12.95 4.83 -1.32
C LEU A 109 -11.55 5.45 -1.08
N VAL A 110 -10.59 5.21 -1.98
CA VAL A 110 -9.25 5.83 -1.89
C VAL A 110 -9.33 7.35 -1.90
N TYR A 111 -10.11 7.92 -2.82
CA TYR A 111 -10.32 9.36 -2.94
C TYR A 111 -10.84 9.95 -1.62
N ASN A 112 -11.91 9.37 -1.06
CA ASN A 112 -12.53 9.85 0.16
C ASN A 112 -11.58 9.78 1.38
N LEU A 113 -10.75 8.72 1.46
CA LEU A 113 -9.75 8.58 2.53
C LEU A 113 -8.66 9.64 2.43
N ILE A 114 -8.16 9.90 1.21
CA ILE A 114 -7.13 10.93 0.97
C ILE A 114 -7.71 12.32 1.25
N LEU A 115 -8.89 12.64 0.71
CA LEU A 115 -9.54 13.93 0.91
C LEU A 115 -9.80 14.20 2.40
N SER A 116 -10.34 13.21 3.12
CA SER A 116 -10.56 13.30 4.56
C SER A 116 -9.26 13.58 5.32
N LYS A 117 -8.16 12.89 4.95
CA LYS A 117 -6.86 13.11 5.58
C LYS A 117 -6.29 14.50 5.28
N LEU A 118 -6.40 14.97 4.04
CA LEU A 118 -5.94 16.31 3.66
C LEU A 118 -6.72 17.40 4.40
N ASN A 119 -8.05 17.27 4.50
CA ASN A 119 -8.88 18.19 5.26
C ASN A 119 -8.47 18.24 6.74
N LEU A 120 -8.21 17.07 7.35
CA LEU A 120 -7.75 17.01 8.75
C LEU A 120 -6.40 17.72 8.94
N LEU A 121 -5.45 17.54 8.01
CA LEU A 121 -4.15 18.19 8.09
C LEU A 121 -4.27 19.71 7.96
N SER A 122 -5.13 20.21 7.07
CA SER A 122 -5.36 21.66 6.91
C SER A 122 -6.01 22.36 8.11
N LEU A 123 -6.56 21.61 9.06
CA LEU A 123 -7.13 22.14 10.31
C LEU A 123 -6.10 22.23 11.45
N LEU A 124 -4.89 21.68 11.25
CA LEU A 124 -3.81 21.67 12.23
C LEU A 124 -2.75 22.76 11.97
N ASP A 125 -2.86 23.44 10.83
CA ASP A 125 -2.06 24.61 10.43
C ASP A 125 -2.71 25.93 10.90
#